data_AF-A0A971KHP7-F1
#
_entry.id   AF-A0A971KHP7-F1
#
_cell.length_a   1.000
_cell.length_b   1.000
_cell.length_c   1.000
_cell.angle_alpha   90.00
_cell.angle_beta   90.00
_cell.angle_gamma   90.00
#
_symmetry.space_group_name_H-M   'P 1'
#
loop_
_entity.id
_entity.type
_entity.pdbx_description
1 polymer ?
#
loop_
_entity_poly.entity_id
_entity_poly.type
_entity_poly.pdbx_seq_one_letter_code
_entity_poly.pdbx_strand_id
1 'polypeptide(L)' 'MAFSMDTIVGDVLANPEAVKVMDEIMPGTSTNPMMKMAKGFTLGKIAKTPAAKIPEAKIQEFIDACNAKGL' A
#
# COMPACT_ATOMS: atom_id res chain seq x y z
N MET A 1 10.30 7.84 -5.73
CA MET A 1 10.24 8.65 -4.48
C MET A 1 10.04 7.62 -3.41
N ALA A 2 10.95 7.48 -2.45
CA ALA A 2 10.93 6.30 -1.59
C ALA A 2 9.57 6.15 -0.89
N PHE A 3 8.95 4.97 -1.04
CA PHE A 3 7.74 4.62 -0.33
C PHE A 3 8.06 4.56 1.16
N SER A 4 7.12 5.00 1.98
CA SER A 4 7.25 5.03 3.44
C SER A 4 5.88 4.92 4.09
N MET A 5 5.85 4.82 5.42
CA MET A 5 4.61 4.81 6.20
C MET A 5 3.79 6.10 6.04
N ASP A 6 4.41 7.19 5.60
CA ASP A 6 3.75 8.47 5.34
C ASP A 6 3.22 8.59 3.91
N THR A 7 3.57 7.66 3.01
CA THR A 7 3.05 7.65 1.65
C THR A 7 1.55 7.45 1.66
N ILE A 8 0.85 8.25 0.87
CA ILE A 8 -0.59 8.16 0.71
C ILE A 8 -0.93 6.96 -0.17
N VAL A 9 -1.91 6.17 0.26
CA VAL A 9 -2.39 5.00 -0.50
C VAL A 9 -2.87 5.40 -1.89
N GLY A 10 -3.45 6.59 -2.04
CA GLY A 10 -3.81 7.17 -3.33
C GLY A 10 -2.63 7.28 -4.30
N ASP A 11 -1.44 7.65 -3.81
CA ASP A 11 -0.22 7.71 -4.63
C ASP A 11 0.25 6.31 -5.05
N VAL A 12 0.14 5.34 -4.14
CA VAL A 12 0.39 3.91 -4.43
C VAL A 12 -0.55 3.44 -5.54
N LEU A 13 -1.85 3.72 -5.43
CA LEU A 13 -2.86 3.32 -6.41
C LEU A 13 -2.75 4.08 -7.73
N ALA A 14 -2.18 5.29 -7.72
CA ALA A 14 -1.89 6.06 -8.93
C ALA A 14 -0.67 5.52 -9.69
N ASN A 15 0.21 4.76 -9.03
CA ASN A 15 1.38 4.15 -9.64
C ASN A 15 1.11 2.68 -10.01
N PRO A 16 0.99 2.34 -11.31
CA PRO A 16 0.69 0.97 -11.74
C PRO A 16 1.76 -0.05 -11.36
N GLU A 17 3.03 0.36 -11.19
CA GLU A 17 4.09 -0.54 -10.73
C GLU A 17 3.95 -0.85 -9.25
N ALA A 18 3.65 0.17 -8.44
CA ALA A 18 3.37 -0.01 -7.02
C ALA A 18 2.11 -0.88 -6.81
N VAL A 19 1.06 -0.67 -7.60
CA VAL A 19 -0.13 -1.53 -7.59
C VAL A 19 0.23 -2.99 -7.84
N LYS A 20 1.10 -3.28 -8.82
CA LYS A 20 1.55 -4.66 -9.08
C LYS A 20 2.26 -5.27 -7.88
N VAL A 21 3.22 -4.56 -7.28
CA VAL A 21 3.94 -5.03 -6.09
C VAL A 21 2.96 -5.26 -4.94
N MET A 22 2.00 -4.36 -4.76
CA MET A 22 0.98 -4.50 -3.72
C MET A 22 0.06 -5.70 -3.96
N ASP A 23 -0.32 -5.97 -5.21
CA ASP A 23 -1.14 -7.14 -5.57
C ASP A 23 -0.36 -8.46 -5.45
N GLU A 24 0.94 -8.46 -5.74
CA GLU A 24 1.82 -9.63 -5.51
C GLU A 24 1.89 -10.00 -4.03
N ILE A 25 2.02 -9.00 -3.15
CA ILE A 25 2.15 -9.20 -1.71
C ILE A 25 0.79 -9.46 -1.04
N MET A 26 -0.25 -8.78 -1.53
CA MET A 26 -1.62 -8.83 -1.04
C MET A 26 -2.60 -8.84 -2.23
N PRO A 27 -2.94 -10.03 -2.74
CA PRO A 27 -3.82 -10.14 -3.90
C PRO A 27 -5.22 -9.59 -3.61
N GLY A 28 -5.74 -8.80 -4.55
CA GLY A 28 -7.07 -8.22 -4.44
C GLY A 28 -7.15 -6.95 -3.60
N THR A 29 -6.03 -6.40 -3.13
CA THR A 29 -6.04 -5.16 -2.34
C THR A 29 -6.38 -3.97 -3.24
N SER A 30 -5.76 -3.87 -4.41
CA SER A 30 -6.00 -2.81 -5.40
C SER A 30 -7.46 -2.74 -5.88
N THR A 31 -8.15 -3.88 -5.93
CA THR A 31 -9.55 -4.02 -6.37
C THR A 31 -10.55 -3.96 -5.22
N ASN A 32 -10.09 -3.95 -3.96
CA ASN A 32 -10.95 -3.91 -2.80
C ASN A 32 -11.62 -2.52 -2.64
N PRO A 33 -12.95 -2.44 -2.45
CA PRO A 33 -13.64 -1.18 -2.16
C PRO A 33 -13.03 -0.42 -0.97
N MET A 34 -12.47 -1.12 0.01
CA MET A 34 -11.79 -0.51 1.15
C MET A 34 -10.55 0.29 0.71
N MET A 35 -9.84 -0.11 -0.35
CA MET A 35 -8.69 0.67 -0.84
C MET A 35 -9.10 1.99 -1.50
N LYS A 36 -10.30 2.05 -2.11
CA LYS A 36 -10.86 3.31 -2.60
C LYS A 36 -11.20 4.29 -1.48
N MET A 37 -11.50 3.80 -0.27
CA MET A 37 -11.62 4.64 0.92
C MET A 37 -10.25 4.95 1.53
N ALA A 38 -9.34 3.97 1.51
CA ALA A 38 -7.96 4.08 1.99
C ALA A 38 -7.14 5.13 1.22
N LYS A 39 -7.49 5.47 -0.02
CA LYS A 39 -6.75 6.40 -0.89
C LYS A 39 -6.43 7.77 -0.27
N GLY A 40 -7.21 8.23 0.72
CA GLY A 40 -6.96 9.48 1.45
C GLY A 40 -6.13 9.31 2.73
N PHE A 41 -5.70 8.09 3.05
CA PHE A 41 -4.94 7.74 4.23
C PHE A 41 -3.51 7.36 3.86
N THR A 42 -2.61 7.49 4.84
CA THR A 42 -1.23 7.02 4.71
C THR A 42 -1.14 5.51 4.97
N LEU A 43 -0.11 4.87 4.42
CA LEU A 43 0.17 3.45 4.62
C LEU A 43 0.25 3.08 6.12
N GLY A 44 0.92 3.90 6.93
CA GLY A 44 1.00 3.71 8.38
C GLY A 44 -0.36 3.81 9.08
N LYS A 45 -1.27 4.66 8.59
CA LYS A 45 -2.65 4.70 9.11
C LYS A 45 -3.42 3.45 8.74
N ILE A 46 -3.23 2.92 7.54
CA ILE A 46 -3.85 1.66 7.12
C ILE A 46 -3.38 0.49 7.98
N ALA A 47 -2.08 0.42 8.28
CA ALA A 47 -1.50 -0.58 9.20
C ALA A 47 -2.20 -0.59 10.56
N LYS A 48 -2.50 0.61 11.08
CA LYS A 48 -3.17 0.80 12.38
C LYS A 48 -4.69 0.70 12.32
N THR A 49 -5.27 0.61 11.12
CA THR A 49 -6.72 0.55 10.93
C THR A 49 -7.17 -0.91 10.87
N PRO A 50 -7.82 -1.44 11.92
CA PRO A 50 -8.25 -2.85 11.93
C PRO A 50 -9.25 -3.17 10.83
N ALA A 51 -10.02 -2.18 10.37
CA ALA A 51 -10.95 -2.33 9.25
C ALA A 51 -10.25 -2.64 7.92
N ALA A 52 -8.99 -2.21 7.74
CA ALA A 52 -8.24 -2.50 6.52
C ALA A 52 -7.85 -3.98 6.41
N LYS A 53 -7.79 -4.71 7.54
CA LYS A 53 -7.32 -6.11 7.61
C LYS A 53 -5.95 -6.33 6.95
N ILE A 54 -5.14 -5.28 6.85
CA ILE A 54 -3.79 -5.32 6.30
C ILE A 54 -2.80 -5.31 7.47
N PRO A 55 -1.96 -6.35 7.62
CA PRO A 55 -0.91 -6.35 8.64
C PRO A 55 0.15 -5.29 8.34
N GLU A 56 0.70 -4.65 9.37
CA GLU A 56 1.83 -3.73 9.23
C GLU A 56 3.03 -4.39 8.53
N ALA A 57 3.30 -5.67 8.82
CA ALA A 57 4.35 -6.44 8.16
C ALA A 57 4.19 -6.46 6.63
N LYS A 58 2.96 -6.54 6.12
CA LYS A 58 2.68 -6.55 4.67
C LYS A 58 2.87 -5.18 4.03
N ILE A 59 2.60 -4.11 4.78
CA ILE A 59 2.87 -2.74 4.35
C ILE A 59 4.37 -2.48 4.30
N GLN A 60 5.11 -2.95 5.29
CA GLN A 60 6.57 -2.85 5.31
C GLN A 60 7.19 -3.66 4.15
N GLU A 61 6.73 -4.89 3.92
CA GLU A 61 7.14 -5.72 2.79
C GLU A 61 6.91 -5.00 1.45
N PHE A 62 5.76 -4.34 1.30
CA PHE A 62 5.46 -3.52 0.12
C PHE A 62 6.40 -2.31 -0.03
N ILE A 63 6.66 -1.58 1.04
CA ILE A 63 7.58 -0.45 1.06
C ILE A 63 8.98 -0.89 0.65
N ASP A 64 9.48 -1.97 1.24
CA ASP A 64 10.81 -2.50 0.97
C ASP A 64 10.92 -3.00 -0.47
N ALA A 65 9.89 -3.70 -0.98
CA ALA A 65 9.85 -4.15 -2.36
C ALA A 65 9.80 -2.99 -3.37
N CYS A 66 9.04 -1.93 -3.08
CA CYS A 66 8.99 -0.75 -3.95
C CYS A 66 10.31 0.01 -3.96
N ASN A 67 10.92 0.20 -2.79
CA ASN A 67 12.21 0.86 -2.65
C ASN A 67 13.34 0.04 -3.30
N ALA A 68 13.31 -1.30 -3.15
CA ALA A 68 14.25 -2.20 -3.81
C ALA A 68 14.13 -2.17 -5.34
N LYS A 69 12.92 -1.92 -5.86
CA LYS A 69 12.65 -1.73 -7.29
C LYS A 69 12.93 -0.31 -7.79
N GLY A 70 13.26 0.63 -6.91
CA GLY A 70 13.58 2.02 -7.25
C GLY A 70 12.37 2.88 -7.61
N LEU A 71 11.19 2.56 -7.09
CA LEU A 71 9.94 3.30 -7.32
C LEU A 71 9.89 4.66 -6.57
#